data_AF-A0A4U9TUD6-F1
#
_entry.id   AF-A0A4U9TUD6-F1
#
_cell.length_a   1.000
_cell.length_b   1.000
_cell.length_c   1.000
_cell.angle_alpha   90.00
_cell.angle_beta   90.00
_cell.angle_gamma   90.00
#
_symmetry.space_group_name_H-M   'P 1'
#
loop_
_entity.id
_entity.type
_entity.pdbx_description
1 polymer ?
#
loop_
_entity_poly.entity_id
_entity_poly.type
_entity_poly.pdbx_seq_one_letter_code
_entity_poly.pdbx_strand_id
1 'polypeptide(L)'
;MSSQSVAAKRWFSKEWLLEQKSLIALLVLIAVVSFNEPNFFTVNNLFNILQQTSVNAIMAVGMTLVILTSGIDLSVGSLLALTGAVAASIVGFEVNAVVAVAAALALGLP
;
A
#
# COMPACT_ATOMS: atom_id res chain seq x y z
N MET A 1 19.95 -39.02 28.37
CA MET A 1 20.10 -37.59 28.73
C MET A 1 20.97 -36.92 27.69
N SER A 2 20.41 -36.66 26.50
CA SER A 2 21.10 -35.97 25.40
C SER A 2 20.91 -34.47 25.59
N SER A 3 22.03 -33.81 25.87
CA SER A 3 22.14 -32.37 26.08
C SER A 3 21.54 -31.60 24.90
N GLN A 4 20.41 -30.93 25.12
CA GLN A 4 19.89 -29.94 24.19
C GLN A 4 20.83 -28.74 24.22
N SER A 5 21.70 -28.65 23.22
CA SER A 5 22.48 -27.45 22.94
C SER A 5 21.51 -26.31 22.65
N VAL A 6 21.42 -25.37 23.59
CA VAL A 6 20.66 -24.13 23.42
C VAL A 6 21.30 -23.38 22.25
N ALA A 7 20.64 -23.44 21.09
CA ALA A 7 21.10 -22.84 19.85
C ALA A 7 21.44 -21.36 20.08
N ALA A 8 22.71 -21.01 19.90
CA ALA A 8 23.16 -19.64 19.97
C ALA A 8 22.35 -18.79 18.98
N LYS A 9 21.71 -17.77 19.53
CA LYS A 9 20.78 -16.85 18.91
C LYS A 9 21.41 -16.16 17.69
N ARG A 10 21.22 -16.71 16.48
CA ARG A 10 21.77 -16.24 15.18
C ARG A 10 21.06 -14.99 14.64
N TRP A 11 20.82 -13.99 15.49
CA TRP A 11 20.09 -12.76 15.13
C TRP A 11 20.81 -11.88 14.09
N PHE A 12 22.03 -12.23 13.68
CA PHE A 12 22.81 -11.49 12.68
C PHE A 12 23.52 -12.41 11.67
N SER A 13 23.01 -13.62 11.43
CA SER A 13 23.57 -14.46 10.36
C SER A 13 23.11 -13.97 8.98
N LYS A 14 23.87 -14.31 7.93
CA LYS A 14 23.53 -13.92 6.55
C LYS A 14 22.14 -14.41 6.15
N GLU A 15 21.74 -15.59 6.62
CA GLU A 15 20.42 -16.16 6.36
C GLU A 15 19.31 -15.33 7.02
N TRP A 16 19.51 -14.87 8.26
CA TRP A 16 18.55 -14.03 8.97
C TRP A 16 18.37 -12.66 8.28
N LEU A 17 19.43 -12.07 7.74
CA LEU A 17 19.33 -10.85 6.94
C LEU A 17 18.56 -11.08 5.62
N LEU A 18 18.77 -12.21 4.96
CA LEU A 18 18.04 -12.57 3.73
C LEU A 18 16.56 -12.86 4.00
N GLU A 19 16.21 -13.39 5.18
CA GLU A 19 14.82 -13.54 5.61
C GLU A 19 14.12 -12.18 5.79
N GLN A 20 14.84 -11.16 6.26
CA GLN A 20 14.32 -9.80 6.47
C GLN A 20 14.46 -8.87 5.25
N LYS A 21 14.63 -9.43 4.04
CA LYS A 21 14.83 -8.66 2.80
C LYS A 21 13.84 -7.50 2.59
N SER A 22 12.57 -7.68 2.95
CA SER A 22 11.53 -6.64 2.83
C SER A 22 11.76 -5.48 3.80
N LEU A 23 12.07 -5.78 5.06
CA LEU A 23 12.40 -4.75 6.06
C LEU A 23 13.68 -4.01 5.71
N ILE A 24 14.70 -4.72 5.23
CA ILE A 24 15.95 -4.11 4.78
C ILE A 24 15.68 -3.19 3.58
N ALA A 25 14.90 -3.64 2.60
CA ALA A 25 14.50 -2.82 1.47
C ALA A 25 13.72 -1.57 1.91
N LEU A 26 12.81 -1.69 2.87
CA LEU A 26 12.06 -0.58 3.44
C LEU A 26 12.99 0.44 4.13
N LEU A 27 13.94 -0.02 4.95
CA LEU A 27 14.90 0.86 5.61
C LEU A 27 15.79 1.61 4.62
N VAL A 28 16.26 0.93 3.57
CA VAL A 28 17.04 1.56 2.49
C VAL A 28 16.20 2.61 1.76
N LEU A 29 14.95 2.27 1.43
CA LEU A 29 14.02 3.20 0.79
C LEU A 29 13.79 4.44 1.65
N ILE A 30 13.51 4.26 2.96
CA ILE A 30 13.33 5.36 3.90
C ILE A 30 14.58 6.25 3.92
N ALA A 31 15.77 5.67 4.01
CA ALA A 31 17.01 6.45 4.01
C ALA A 31 17.14 7.29 2.74
N VAL A 32 17.01 6.67 1.56
CA VAL A 32 17.13 7.35 0.26
C VAL A 32 16.10 8.47 0.12
N VAL A 33 14.83 8.20 0.42
CA VAL A 33 13.76 9.20 0.31
C VAL A 33 13.95 10.32 1.34
N SER A 34 14.41 10.01 2.55
CA SER A 34 14.70 11.02 3.59
C SER A 34 15.82 11.99 3.18
N PHE A 35 16.81 11.52 2.42
CA PHE A 35 17.87 12.40 1.90
C PHE A 35 17.43 13.23 0.70
N ASN A 36 16.55 12.69 -0.15
CA ASN A 36 16.08 13.39 -1.34
C ASN A 36 14.96 14.39 -1.03
N GLU A 37 14.10 14.07 -0.07
CA GLU A 37 12.93 14.87 0.26
C GLU A 37 13.03 15.46 1.68
N PRO A 38 13.39 16.75 1.83
CA PRO A 38 13.60 17.38 3.13
C PRO A 38 12.32 17.43 3.98
N ASN A 39 11.15 17.30 3.35
CA ASN A 39 9.86 17.30 4.03
C ASN A 39 9.41 15.91 4.52
N PHE A 40 10.19 14.85 4.27
CA PHE A 40 9.78 13.48 4.52
C PHE A 40 9.38 13.22 5.99
N PHE A 41 10.17 13.73 6.94
CA PHE A 41 9.90 13.58 8.38
C PHE A 41 9.02 14.69 8.99
N THR A 42 8.44 15.56 8.17
CA THR A 42 7.51 16.57 8.69
C THR A 42 6.26 15.89 9.25
N VAL A 43 5.73 16.44 10.35
CA VAL A 43 4.53 15.92 11.01
C VAL A 43 3.35 15.87 10.02
N ASN A 44 3.22 16.88 9.17
CA ASN A 44 2.21 16.92 8.12
C ASN A 44 2.36 15.77 7.11
N ASN A 45 3.57 15.52 6.60
CA ASN A 45 3.80 14.41 5.69
C ASN A 45 3.51 13.05 6.34
N LEU A 46 3.90 12.88 7.61
CA LEU A 46 3.61 11.67 8.37
C LEU A 46 2.09 11.47 8.55
N PHE A 47 1.35 12.52 8.94
CA PHE A 47 -0.11 12.45 9.03
C PHE A 47 -0.77 12.19 7.67
N ASN A 48 -0.24 12.74 6.58
CA ASN A 48 -0.75 12.47 5.24
C ASN A 48 -0.59 10.99 4.86
N ILE A 49 0.59 10.42 5.09
CA ILE A 49 0.86 8.99 4.85
C ILE A 49 -0.03 8.12 5.72
N LEU A 50 -0.15 8.45 7.02
CA LEU A 50 -0.99 7.71 7.95
C LEU A 50 -2.47 7.76 7.57
N GLN A 51 -2.99 8.93 7.18
CA GLN A 51 -4.38 9.06 6.71
C GLN A 51 -4.63 8.26 5.45
N GLN A 52 -3.78 8.37 4.42
CA GLN A 52 -3.91 7.59 3.18
C GLN A 52 -3.85 6.07 3.46
N THR A 53 -2.93 5.64 4.31
CA THR A 53 -2.82 4.22 4.71
C THR A 53 -4.03 3.77 5.51
N SER A 54 -4.57 4.61 6.39
CA SER A 54 -5.73 4.31 7.21
C SER A 54 -6.99 4.10 6.36
N VAL A 55 -7.21 4.95 5.35
CA VAL A 55 -8.32 4.78 4.40
C VAL A 55 -8.22 3.42 3.69
N ASN A 56 -7.05 3.08 3.18
CA ASN A 56 -6.82 1.78 2.53
C ASN A 56 -7.00 0.60 3.50
N ALA A 57 -6.56 0.73 4.76
CA ALA A 57 -6.71 -0.30 5.78
C ALA A 57 -8.18 -0.53 6.15
N ILE A 58 -8.95 0.54 6.37
CA ILE A 58 -10.39 0.45 6.67
C ILE A 58 -11.14 -0.20 5.49
N MET A 59 -10.85 0.22 4.26
CA MET A 59 -11.39 -0.38 3.04
C MET A 59 -11.06 -1.86 2.95
N ALA A 60 -9.82 -2.26 3.23
CA ALA A 60 -9.39 -3.66 3.20
C ALA A 60 -10.12 -4.52 4.24
N VAL A 61 -10.34 -4.00 5.45
CA VAL A 61 -11.12 -4.67 6.49
C VAL A 61 -12.58 -4.84 6.06
N GLY A 62 -13.19 -3.78 5.50
CA GLY A 62 -14.54 -3.82 4.95
C GLY A 62 -14.69 -4.87 3.84
N MET A 63 -13.75 -4.91 2.89
CA MET A 63 -13.72 -5.92 1.83
C MET A 63 -13.53 -7.34 2.38
N THR A 64 -12.72 -7.53 3.43
CA THR A 64 -12.52 -8.84 4.07
C THR A 64 -13.82 -9.36 4.69
N LEU A 65 -14.58 -8.50 5.39
CA LEU A 65 -15.87 -8.88 5.96
C LEU A 65 -16.89 -9.25 4.87
N VAL A 66 -16.97 -8.47 3.79
CA VAL A 66 -17.88 -8.71 2.65
C VAL A 66 -17.58 -10.05 1.96
N ILE A 67 -16.30 -10.37 1.75
CA ILE A 67 -15.87 -11.66 1.18
C ILE A 67 -16.35 -12.83 2.07
N LEU A 68 -16.26 -12.68 3.40
CA LEU A 68 -16.64 -13.73 4.35
C LEU A 68 -18.16 -13.96 4.41
N THR A 69 -18.99 -12.94 4.19
CA THR A 69 -20.47 -13.08 4.23
C THR A 69 -21.07 -13.65 2.95
N SER A 70 -20.28 -14.01 1.93
CA SER A 70 -20.76 -14.47 0.60
C SER A 70 -21.79 -13.53 -0.08
N GLY A 71 -21.94 -12.31 0.42
CA GLY A 71 -22.76 -11.26 -0.17
C GLY A 71 -21.96 -10.60 -1.27
N ILE A 72 -22.40 -10.77 -2.51
CA ILE A 72 -21.75 -10.28 -3.73
C ILE A 72 -21.93 -8.76 -3.85
N ASP A 73 -21.49 -7.99 -2.87
CA ASP A 73 -21.36 -6.54 -3.06
C ASP A 73 -19.88 -6.13 -3.10
N LEU A 74 -19.23 -6.68 -4.14
CA LEU A 74 -17.93 -6.23 -4.62
C LEU A 74 -18.00 -4.86 -5.31
N SER A 75 -19.14 -4.14 -5.28
CA SER A 75 -19.31 -2.88 -6.00
C SER A 75 -18.22 -1.87 -5.67
N VAL A 76 -17.77 -1.78 -4.42
CA VAL A 76 -16.70 -0.86 -4.03
C VAL A 76 -15.37 -1.23 -4.70
N GLY A 77 -15.07 -2.53 -4.83
CA GLY A 77 -13.86 -3.01 -5.49
C GLY A 77 -13.92 -2.88 -7.02
N SER A 78 -15.06 -3.20 -7.62
CA SER A 78 -15.25 -3.09 -9.08
C SER A 78 -15.36 -1.64 -9.55
N LEU A 79 -15.97 -0.75 -8.76
CA LEU A 79 -16.03 0.68 -9.02
C LEU A 79 -14.65 1.32 -8.95
N LEU A 80 -13.85 0.98 -7.95
CA LEU A 80 -12.46 1.45 -7.82
C LEU A 80 -11.61 0.95 -9.00
N ALA A 81 -11.78 -0.31 -9.41
CA ALA A 81 -11.07 -0.88 -10.55
C ALA A 81 -11.50 -0.23 -11.88
N LEU A 82 -12.80 0.00 -12.09
CA LEU A 82 -13.33 0.64 -13.30
C LEU A 82 -12.88 2.09 -13.42
N THR A 83 -13.08 2.89 -12.38
CA THR A 83 -12.67 4.30 -12.35
C THR A 83 -11.16 4.45 -12.48
N GLY A 84 -10.37 3.58 -11.83
CA GLY A 84 -8.93 3.53 -11.97
C GLY A 84 -8.45 3.15 -13.38
N ALA A 85 -9.06 2.13 -13.99
CA ALA A 85 -8.71 1.69 -15.35
C ALA A 85 -9.03 2.77 -16.39
N VAL A 86 -10.17 3.46 -16.25
CA VAL A 86 -10.54 4.56 -17.15
C VAL A 86 -9.61 5.75 -16.96
N ALA A 87 -9.31 6.15 -15.72
CA ALA A 87 -8.36 7.23 -15.45
C ALA A 87 -6.97 6.92 -16.03
N ALA A 88 -6.46 5.70 -15.80
CA ALA A 88 -5.16 5.27 -16.34
C ALA A 88 -5.14 5.24 -17.87
N SER A 89 -6.24 4.79 -18.50
CA SER A 89 -6.36 4.77 -19.97
C SER A 89 -6.36 6.18 -20.55
N ILE A 90 -7.12 7.11 -19.96
CA ILE A 90 -7.19 8.51 -20.42
C ILE A 90 -5.83 9.21 -20.28
N VAL A 91 -5.12 8.97 -19.17
CA VAL A 91 -3.74 9.47 -18.99
C VAL A 91 -2.79 8.83 -20.01
N GLY A 92 -2.95 7.53 -20.32
CA GLY A 92 -2.17 6.83 -21.34
C GLY A 92 -2.37 7.36 -22.77
N PHE A 93 -3.51 8.01 -23.05
CA PHE A 93 -3.76 8.71 -24.31
C PHE A 93 -3.25 10.17 -24.32
N GLU A 94 -2.41 10.55 -23.34
CA GLU A 94 -1.88 11.92 -23.16
C GLU A 94 -2.96 13.01 -23.03
N VAL A 95 -4.17 12.61 -22.61
CA VAL A 95 -5.28 13.55 -22.39
C VAL A 95 -5.08 14.25 -21.04
N ASN A 96 -5.49 15.52 -20.96
CA ASN A 96 -5.35 16.37 -19.77
C ASN A 96 -5.91 15.67 -18.51
N ALA A 97 -5.13 15.66 -17.43
CA ALA A 97 -5.47 15.05 -16.14
C ALA A 97 -6.82 15.52 -15.58
N VAL A 98 -7.23 16.76 -15.86
CA VAL A 98 -8.54 17.29 -15.44
C VAL A 98 -9.69 16.50 -16.07
N VAL A 99 -9.54 16.07 -17.33
CA VAL A 99 -10.53 15.25 -18.04
C VAL A 99 -10.56 13.83 -17.48
N ALA A 100 -9.39 13.27 -17.14
CA ALA A 100 -9.31 11.96 -16.50
C ALA A 100 -10.02 11.95 -15.13
N VAL A 101 -9.82 12.99 -14.32
CA VAL A 101 -10.49 13.14 -13.02
C VAL A 101 -12.00 13.34 -13.19
N ALA A 102 -12.43 14.19 -14.14
CA ALA A 102 -13.85 14.40 -14.41
C ALA A 102 -14.56 13.12 -14.87
N ALA A 103 -13.94 12.34 -15.76
CA ALA A 103 -14.48 11.07 -16.24
C ALA A 103 -14.54 10.01 -15.12
N ALA A 104 -13.50 9.92 -14.29
CA ALA A 104 -13.47 9.00 -13.15
C ALA A 104 -14.53 9.35 -12.11
N LEU A 105 -14.76 10.64 -11.83
CA LEU A 105 -15.82 11.09 -10.93
C LEU A 105 -17.22 10.82 -11.50
N ALA A 106 -17.43 11.07 -12.80
CA ALA A 106 -18.70 10.80 -13.45
C ALA A 106 -19.06 9.31 -13.47
N LEU A 107 -18.07 8.42 -13.55
CA LEU A 107 -18.26 6.96 -13.48
C LEU A 107 -18.33 6.43 -12.04
N GLY A 108 -17.77 7.16 -11.07
CA GLY A 108 -17.67 6.78 -9.67
C GLY A 108 -18.85 7.22 -8.80
N LEU A 109 -19.71 8.10 -9.30
CA LEU A 109 -20.95 8.50 -8.65
C LEU A 109 -22.06 7.51 -9.07
N PRO A 110 -22.66 6.74 -8.14
CA PRO A 110 -23.76 5.84 -8.47
C PRO A 110 -25.01 6.57 -8.95
#